data_AF-A0A2T6G3S5-F1
#
_entry.id   AF-A0A2T6G3S5-F1
#
_cell.length_a   1.000
_cell.length_b   1.000
_cell.length_c   1.000
_cell.angle_alpha   90.00
_cell.angle_beta   90.00
_cell.angle_gamma   90.00
#
_symmetry.space_group_name_H-M   'P 1'
#
loop_
_entity.id
_entity.type
_entity.pdbx_description
1 polymer ?
#
loop_
_entity_poly.entity_id
_entity_poly.type
_entity_poly.pdbx_seq_one_letter_code
_entity_poly.pdbx_strand_id
1 'polypeptide(L)' 'MRRRYEIQDDQWNMIKDLLPSERKKQGGRPAKNNRTMLNAMLWIARTGAPWRDLPDASSAWG' A
#
# COMPACT_ATOMS: atom_id res chain seq x y z
N MET A 1 6.90 11.00 -12.57
CA MET A 1 5.92 11.93 -11.98
C MET A 1 5.72 11.52 -10.54
N ARG A 2 6.11 12.36 -9.57
CA ARG A 2 6.14 12.04 -8.13
C ARG A 2 4.73 12.16 -7.57
N ARG A 3 4.14 11.10 -7.01
CA ARG A 3 2.88 11.28 -6.26
C ARG A 3 3.23 11.79 -4.86
N ARG A 4 2.55 12.85 -4.44
CA ARG A 4 2.79 13.57 -3.19
C ARG A 4 2.68 12.71 -1.92
N TYR A 5 2.17 11.48 -2.05
CA TYR A 5 1.77 10.61 -0.95
C TYR A 5 2.36 9.19 -1.03
N GLU A 6 3.28 8.92 -1.96
CA GLU A 6 3.96 7.62 -2.05
C GLU A 6 5.20 7.55 -1.15
N ILE A 7 5.42 6.38 -0.56
CA ILE A 7 6.64 6.07 0.20
C ILE A 7 7.84 5.94 -0.74
N GLN A 8 8.93 6.58 -0.36
CA GLN A 8 10.19 6.54 -1.08
C GLN A 8 10.87 5.17 -0.93
N ASP A 9 11.74 4.81 -1.87
CA ASP A 9 12.40 3.49 -1.87
C ASP A 9 13.28 3.26 -0.64
N ASP A 10 13.97 4.31 -0.17
CA ASP A 10 14.79 4.30 1.05
C ASP A 10 13.92 4.03 2.29
N GLN A 11 12.83 4.77 2.44
CA GLN A 11 11.86 4.59 3.53
C GLN A 11 11.20 3.21 3.48
N TRP A 12 10.86 2.74 2.27
CA TRP A 12 10.32 1.41 2.05
C TRP A 12 11.30 0.32 2.49
N ASN A 13 12.57 0.44 2.11
CA ASN A 13 13.60 -0.52 2.47
C ASN A 13 13.83 -0.61 3.99
N MET A 14 13.55 0.44 4.75
CA MET A 14 13.65 0.43 6.21
C MET A 14 12.52 -0.36 6.89
N ILE A 15 11.33 -0.39 6.30
CA ILE A 15 10.13 -0.93 6.96
C ILE A 15 9.59 -2.21 6.32
N LYS A 16 9.99 -2.55 5.09
CA LYS A 16 9.44 -3.69 4.33
C LYS A 16 9.51 -5.01 5.10
N ASP A 17 10.58 -5.20 5.88
CA ASP A 17 10.84 -6.43 6.62
C ASP A 17 10.04 -6.51 7.94
N LEU A 18 9.44 -5.41 8.37
CA LEU A 18 8.52 -5.36 9.51
C LEU A 18 7.07 -5.72 9.11
N LEU A 19 6.78 -5.74 7.81
CA LEU A 19 5.45 -6.04 7.30
C LEU A 19 5.25 -7.56 7.17
N PRO A 20 4.01 -8.04 7.35
CA PRO A 20 3.70 -9.46 7.20
C PRO A 20 4.04 -9.95 5.79
N SER A 21 4.52 -11.20 5.69
CA SER A 21 4.89 -11.78 4.39
C SER A 21 3.70 -11.82 3.42
N GLU A 22 3.93 -11.42 2.17
CA GLU A 22 2.91 -11.46 1.10
C GLU A 22 2.50 -12.89 0.70
N ARG A 23 3.27 -13.91 1.12
CA ARG A 23 2.92 -15.31 0.90
C ARG A 23 1.98 -15.81 1.98
N LYS A 24 0.75 -16.18 1.60
CA LYS A 24 -0.08 -17.08 2.41
C LYS A 24 0.39 -18.53 2.23
N LYS A 25 0.54 -19.26 3.33
CA LYS A 25 0.84 -20.71 3.33
C LYS A 25 -0.40 -21.57 2.98
N GLN A 26 -1.62 -21.07 3.11
CA GLN A 26 -2.88 -21.79 2.83
C GLN A 26 -4.03 -20.79 2.58
N GLY A 27 -4.88 -21.07 1.58
CA GLY A 27 -6.27 -20.57 1.40
C GLY A 27 -6.56 -19.05 1.40
N GLY A 28 -7.34 -18.59 0.40
CA GLY A 28 -7.93 -17.23 0.34
C GLY A 28 -7.31 -16.30 -0.72
N ARG A 29 -7.83 -15.05 -0.83
CA ARG A 29 -7.32 -14.05 -1.81
C ARG A 29 -5.82 -13.84 -1.60
N PRO A 30 -5.00 -13.83 -2.68
CA PRO A 30 -3.56 -13.58 -2.58
C PRO A 30 -3.29 -12.30 -1.79
N ALA A 31 -2.23 -12.29 -0.97
CA ALA A 31 -1.84 -11.04 -0.35
C ALA A 31 -1.42 -10.07 -1.46
N LYS A 32 -1.95 -8.85 -1.39
CA LYS A 32 -1.58 -7.78 -2.33
C LYS A 32 -0.23 -7.22 -1.93
N ASN A 33 0.41 -6.53 -2.88
CA ASN A 33 1.70 -5.89 -2.64
C ASN A 33 1.62 -4.96 -1.42
N ASN A 34 2.46 -5.23 -0.41
CA ASN A 34 2.48 -4.52 0.87
C ASN A 34 2.77 -3.03 0.68
N ARG A 35 3.61 -2.67 -0.31
CA ARG A 35 3.95 -1.28 -0.62
C ARG A 35 2.75 -0.52 -1.15
N THR A 36 1.98 -1.15 -2.05
CA THR A 36 0.75 -0.55 -2.59
C THR A 36 -0.27 -0.32 -1.47
N MET A 37 -0.43 -1.28 -0.57
CA MET A 37 -1.33 -1.15 0.57
C MET A 37 -0.89 -0.01 1.51
N LEU A 38 0.41 0.10 1.79
CA LEU A 38 0.93 1.17 2.62
C LEU A 38 0.76 2.55 1.98
N ASN A 39 1.02 2.67 0.67
CA ASN A 39 0.79 3.91 -0.07
C ASN A 39 -0.68 4.34 -0.02
N ALA A 40 -1.62 3.39 -0.12
CA ALA A 40 -3.04 3.66 0.02
C ALA A 40 -3.38 4.17 1.43
N MET A 41 -2.86 3.53 2.48
CA MET A 41 -3.05 3.97 3.87
C MET A 41 -2.48 5.38 4.10
N LEU A 42 -1.28 5.66 3.59
CA LEU A 42 -0.63 6.98 3.71
C LEU A 42 -1.42 8.07 2.99
N TRP A 43 -1.99 7.75 1.83
CA TRP A 43 -2.85 8.67 1.11
C TRP A 43 -4.08 9.04 1.95
N ILE A 44 -4.83 8.06 2.45
CA ILE A 44 -6.02 8.28 3.27
C ILE A 44 -5.69 9.03 4.55
N ALA A 45 -4.64 8.63 5.25
CA ALA A 45 -4.23 9.29 6.49
C ALA A 45 -3.89 10.78 6.27
N ARG A 46 -3.44 11.15 5.07
CA ARG A 46 -3.09 12.55 4.72
C ARG A 46 -4.25 13.34 4.12
N THR A 47 -5.15 12.70 3.37
CA THR A 47 -6.26 13.38 2.68
C THR A 47 -7.55 13.36 3.49
N GLY A 48 -7.72 12.41 4.40
CA GLY A 48 -8.98 12.14 5.09
C GLY A 48 -10.08 11.59 4.19
N ALA A 49 -9.78 11.34 2.91
CA ALA A 49 -10.76 10.88 1.93
C ALA A 49 -11.12 9.40 2.14
N PRO A 50 -12.34 8.98 1.78
CA PRO A 50 -12.75 7.59 1.92
C PRO A 50 -11.96 6.66 1.00
N TRP A 51 -11.85 5.39 1.38
CA TRP A 51 -11.18 4.34 0.59
C TRP A 51 -11.70 4.20 -0.85
N ARG A 52 -12.94 4.63 -1.13
CA ARG A 52 -13.53 4.60 -2.48
C ARG A 52 -12.92 5.62 -3.44
N ASP A 53 -12.35 6.70 -2.90
CA ASP A 53 -11.76 7.79 -3.71
C ASP A 53 -10.26 7.59 -3.94
N LEU A 54 -9.75 6.42 -3.54
CA LEU A 54 -8.34 6.12 -3.59
C LEU A 54 -7.87 6.06 -5.06
N PRO A 55 -6.80 6.79 -5.44
CA PRO A 55 -6.34 6.81 -6.83
C PRO A 55 -6.02 5.40 -7.34
N ASP A 56 -6.37 5.11 -8.60
CA ASP A 56 -6.22 3.78 -9.26
C ASP A 56 -4.85 3.12 -9.05
N ALA A 57 -3.81 3.94 -9.00
CA ALA A 57 -2.47 3.44 -8.92
C ALA A 57 -1.94 3.25 -7.48
N SER A 58 -2.77 3.57 -6.48
CA SER A 58 -2.64 3.14 -5.09
C SER A 58 -3.74 2.14 -4.72
N SER A 59 -4.84 2.06 -5.47
CA SER A 59 -5.93 1.13 -5.21
C SER A 59 -5.63 -0.17 -5.93
N ALA A 60 -5.09 -1.13 -5.19
CA ALA A 60 -5.04 -2.50 -5.67
C ALA A 60 -6.45 -3.15 -5.72
N TRP A 61 -7.55 -2.38 -5.61
CA TRP A 61 -8.94 -2.83 -5.52
C TRP A 61 -9.66 -2.60 -6.84
N GLY A 62 -9.30 -3.41 -7.84
CA GLY A 62 -10.25 -3.95 -8.81
C GLY A 62 -10.87 -5.25 -8.30
#